data_AF-A0A6A0GWD1-F1
#
_entry.id   AF-A0A6A0GWD1-F1
#
_cell.length_a   1.000
_cell.length_b   1.000
_cell.length_c   1.000
_cell.angle_alpha   90.00
_cell.angle_beta   90.00
_cell.angle_gamma   90.00
#
_symmetry.space_group_name_H-M   'P 1'
#
loop_
_entity.id
_entity.type
_entity.pdbx_description
1 polymer ?
#
loop_
_entity_poly.entity_id
_entity_poly.type
_entity_poly.pdbx_seq_one_letter_code
_entity_poly.pdbx_strand_id
1 'polypeptide(L)'
;MRTEKKPHIKKPLNAFMLYMKEMRAQVVAECTLKESAAINQILGRKWHALSKEEQAKYYDMARRERQIHMQMYPGWNARDNYGMMKKKKRKKEKSWHALTREEQAKYYEMSRKERQLHMQMYPGWSSRQNYSQGKKKKRNRDKSTDG
;
A
#
# COMPACT_ATOMS: atom_id res chain seq x y z
N MET A 1 -0.75 26.95 -2.89
CA MET A 1 -0.91 26.16 -4.12
C MET A 1 -0.72 24.68 -3.80
N ARG A 2 -1.76 23.84 -3.89
CA ARG A 2 -1.60 22.39 -3.76
C ARG A 2 -0.97 21.89 -5.06
N THR A 3 0.26 21.43 -5.02
CA THR A 3 0.89 20.78 -6.17
C THR A 3 0.11 19.51 -6.49
N GLU A 4 -0.48 19.45 -7.68
CA GLU A 4 -1.17 18.27 -8.17
C GLU A 4 -0.16 17.13 -8.24
N LYS A 5 -0.34 16.13 -7.37
CA LYS A 5 0.52 14.96 -7.36
C LYS A 5 0.20 14.16 -8.61
N LYS A 6 1.16 14.08 -9.54
CA LYS A 6 1.07 13.20 -10.71
C LYS A 6 0.56 11.81 -10.30
N PRO A 7 -0.33 11.19 -11.09
CA PRO A 7 -0.90 9.89 -10.77
C PRO A 7 0.22 8.86 -10.55
N HIS A 8 0.18 8.17 -9.41
CA HIS A 8 1.17 7.16 -9.05
C HIS A 8 0.94 5.90 -9.88
N ILE A 9 1.83 5.63 -10.83
CA ILE A 9 1.79 4.43 -11.68
C ILE A 9 2.21 3.22 -10.83
N LYS A 10 1.31 2.24 -10.69
CA LYS A 10 1.53 1.01 -9.92
C LYS A 10 2.40 0.02 -10.70
N LYS A 11 2.98 -0.96 -10.01
CA LYS A 11 3.77 -2.03 -10.66
C LYS A 11 2.86 -2.88 -11.57
N PRO A 12 3.38 -3.40 -12.71
CA PRO A 12 2.66 -4.40 -13.47
C PRO A 12 2.42 -5.65 -12.62
N LEU A 13 1.30 -6.33 -12.85
CA LEU A 13 0.93 -7.53 -12.11
C LEU A 13 1.89 -8.69 -12.45
N ASN A 14 2.27 -9.46 -11.45
CA ASN A 14 3.02 -10.71 -11.66
C ASN A 14 2.05 -11.88 -11.86
N ALA A 15 2.58 -13.07 -12.17
CA ALA A 15 1.79 -14.26 -12.46
C ALA A 15 0.79 -14.60 -11.35
N PHE A 16 1.24 -14.65 -10.09
CA PHE A 16 0.39 -14.92 -8.94
C PHE A 16 -0.68 -13.84 -8.72
N MET A 17 -0.35 -12.56 -8.93
CA MET A 17 -1.30 -11.47 -8.80
C MET A 17 -2.40 -11.52 -9.88
N LEU A 18 -2.08 -12.00 -11.09
CA LEU A 18 -3.06 -12.25 -12.15
C LEU A 18 -3.99 -13.41 -11.78
N TYR A 19 -3.42 -14.52 -11.30
CA TYR A 19 -4.19 -15.64 -10.77
C TYR A 19 -5.13 -15.22 -9.63
N MET A 20 -4.63 -14.44 -8.66
CA MET A 20 -5.47 -13.93 -7.58
C MET A 20 -6.59 -13.01 -8.09
N LYS A 21 -6.38 -12.24 -9.16
CA LYS A 21 -7.43 -11.37 -9.72
C LYS A 21 -8.66 -12.18 -10.12
N GLU A 22 -8.45 -13.36 -10.68
CA GLU A 22 -9.53 -14.26 -11.13
C GLU A 22 -10.10 -15.07 -9.96
N MET A 23 -9.24 -15.71 -9.16
CA MET A 23 -9.67 -16.71 -8.19
C MET A 23 -10.13 -16.14 -6.85
N ARG A 24 -9.78 -14.89 -6.53
CA ARG A 24 -10.10 -14.33 -5.21
C ARG A 24 -11.60 -14.22 -4.97
N ALA A 25 -12.39 -13.91 -5.99
CA ALA A 25 -13.84 -13.84 -5.87
C ALA A 25 -14.45 -15.23 -5.56
N GLN A 26 -13.94 -16.27 -6.23
CA GLN A 26 -14.38 -17.65 -6.01
C GLN A 26 -14.01 -18.13 -4.60
N VAL A 27 -12.76 -17.92 -4.17
CA VAL A 27 -12.33 -18.29 -2.81
C VAL A 27 -13.09 -17.52 -1.73
N VAL A 28 -13.43 -16.25 -1.97
CA VAL A 28 -14.27 -15.47 -1.03
C VAL A 28 -15.70 -16.00 -0.97
N ALA A 29 -16.25 -16.51 -2.07
CA ALA A 29 -17.59 -17.11 -2.07
C ALA A 29 -17.60 -18.47 -1.37
N GLU A 30 -16.55 -19.27 -1.54
CA GLU A 30 -16.40 -20.60 -0.92
C GLU A 30 -16.05 -20.52 0.58
N CYS A 31 -15.29 -19.50 0.99
CA CYS A 31 -14.85 -19.35 2.37
C CYS A 31 -15.83 -18.52 3.20
N THR A 32 -16.30 -19.08 4.30
CA THR A 32 -17.08 -18.35 5.31
C THR A 32 -16.25 -17.30 6.07
N LEU A 33 -14.92 -17.43 6.03
CA LEU A 33 -13.96 -16.51 6.63
C LEU A 33 -13.83 -15.22 5.81
N LYS A 34 -14.08 -14.08 6.46
CA LYS A 34 -13.99 -12.75 5.84
C LYS A 34 -12.58 -12.15 5.96
N GLU A 35 -11.65 -12.80 6.66
CA GLU A 35 -10.29 -12.29 6.82
C GLU A 35 -9.47 -12.44 5.52
N SER A 36 -9.03 -11.30 4.97
CA SER A 36 -8.19 -11.30 3.78
C SER A 36 -6.87 -12.06 3.96
N ALA A 37 -6.36 -12.16 5.19
CA ALA A 37 -5.14 -12.92 5.46
C ALA A 37 -5.35 -14.42 5.22
N ALA A 38 -6.47 -14.97 5.69
CA ALA A 38 -6.83 -16.38 5.48
C ALA A 38 -7.06 -16.68 3.99
N ILE A 39 -7.81 -15.80 3.30
CA ILE A 39 -8.04 -15.91 1.85
C ILE A 39 -6.72 -15.93 1.06
N ASN A 40 -5.78 -15.06 1.41
CA ASN A 40 -4.47 -15.01 0.73
C ASN A 40 -3.62 -16.25 1.00
N GLN A 41 -3.73 -16.87 2.19
CA GLN A 41 -3.05 -18.13 2.47
C GLN A 41 -3.61 -19.28 1.62
N ILE A 42 -4.94 -19.37 1.49
CA ILE A 42 -5.60 -20.38 0.65
C ILE A 42 -5.19 -20.21 -0.81
N LEU A 43 -5.23 -18.97 -1.33
CA LEU A 43 -4.82 -18.67 -2.70
C LEU A 43 -3.35 -19.04 -2.95
N GLY A 44 -2.46 -18.80 -1.99
CA GLY A 44 -1.06 -19.20 -2.09
C GLY A 44 -0.90 -20.72 -2.21
N ARG A 45 -1.66 -21.49 -1.41
CA ARG A 45 -1.66 -22.96 -1.50
C ARG A 45 -2.24 -23.45 -2.83
N LYS A 46 -3.40 -22.92 -3.26
CA LYS A 46 -4.01 -23.28 -4.54
C LYS A 46 -3.08 -22.97 -5.72
N TRP A 47 -2.39 -21.82 -5.72
CA TRP A 47 -1.39 -21.47 -6.74
C TRP A 47 -0.24 -22.48 -6.83
N HIS A 48 0.33 -22.88 -5.70
CA HIS A 48 1.41 -23.87 -5.69
C HIS A 48 0.95 -25.29 -6.03
N ALA A 49 -0.35 -25.57 -5.89
CA ALA A 49 -0.95 -26.84 -6.29
C ALA A 49 -1.29 -26.90 -7.80
N LEU A 50 -1.29 -25.77 -8.52
CA LEU A 50 -1.52 -25.75 -9.96
C LEU A 50 -0.40 -26.49 -10.70
N SER A 51 -0.77 -27.11 -11.82
CA SER A 51 0.18 -27.71 -12.76
C SER A 51 1.14 -26.66 -13.33
N LYS A 52 2.27 -27.12 -13.89
CA LYS A 52 3.27 -26.21 -14.50
C LYS A 52 2.68 -25.49 -15.71
N GLU A 53 1.82 -26.16 -16.45
CA GLU A 53 1.13 -25.68 -17.64
C GLU A 53 0.16 -24.55 -17.29
N GLU A 54 -0.62 -24.73 -16.22
CA GLU A 54 -1.51 -23.68 -15.71
C GLU A 54 -0.72 -22.48 -15.20
N GLN A 55 0.34 -22.71 -14.43
CA GLN A 55 1.20 -21.61 -13.97
C GLN A 55 1.87 -20.89 -15.16
N ALA A 56 2.31 -21.62 -16.18
CA ALA A 56 2.96 -21.06 -17.38
C ALA A 56 2.06 -20.04 -18.08
N LYS A 57 0.76 -20.33 -18.21
CA LYS A 57 -0.24 -19.37 -18.75
C LYS A 57 -0.16 -18.02 -18.02
N TYR A 58 -0.12 -18.01 -16.69
CA TYR A 58 -0.04 -16.78 -15.90
C TYR A 58 1.34 -16.11 -15.97
N TYR A 59 2.42 -16.89 -16.09
CA TYR A 59 3.75 -16.34 -16.33
C TYR A 59 3.86 -15.61 -17.66
N ASP A 60 3.27 -16.15 -18.73
CA ASP A 60 3.26 -15.51 -20.04
C ASP A 60 2.42 -14.25 -20.05
N MET A 61 1.25 -14.27 -19.41
CA MET A 61 0.44 -13.06 -19.23
C MET A 61 1.19 -11.98 -18.44
N ALA A 62 1.86 -12.35 -17.35
CA ALA A 62 2.67 -11.42 -16.56
C ALA A 62 3.86 -10.86 -17.33
N ARG A 63 4.44 -11.65 -18.24
CA ARG A 63 5.52 -11.20 -19.13
C ARG A 63 5.00 -10.14 -20.10
N ARG A 64 3.85 -10.37 -20.73
CA ARG A 64 3.20 -9.39 -21.62
C ARG A 64 2.84 -8.11 -20.87
N GLU A 65 2.23 -8.23 -19.70
CA GLU A 65 1.86 -7.08 -18.86
C GLU A 65 3.09 -6.22 -18.50
N ARG A 66 4.22 -6.86 -18.18
CA ARG A 66 5.48 -6.16 -17.93
C ARG A 66 5.99 -5.43 -19.17
N GLN A 67 5.93 -6.06 -20.34
CA GLN A 67 6.39 -5.45 -21.60
C GLN A 67 5.52 -4.25 -21.97
N ILE A 68 4.19 -4.39 -21.91
CA ILE A 68 3.25 -3.29 -22.16
C ILE A 68 3.52 -2.14 -21.19
N HIS A 69 3.67 -2.42 -19.90
CA HIS A 69 3.96 -1.38 -18.92
C HIS A 69 5.29 -0.67 -19.20
N MET A 70 6.33 -1.40 -19.63
CA MET A 70 7.61 -0.80 -19.98
C MET A 70 7.51 0.11 -21.20
N GLN A 71 6.69 -0.26 -22.19
CA GLN A 71 6.44 0.54 -23.39
C GLN A 71 5.59 1.78 -23.10
N MET A 72 4.52 1.63 -22.30
CA MET A 72 3.61 2.73 -21.95
C MET A 72 4.24 3.75 -21.00
N TYR A 73 5.19 3.30 -20.18
CA TYR A 73 5.85 4.14 -19.16
C TYR A 73 7.37 4.06 -19.29
N PRO A 74 7.95 4.61 -20.38
CA PRO A 74 9.39 4.67 -20.55
C PRO A 74 9.97 5.56 -19.45
N GLY A 75 10.87 4.99 -18.63
CA GLY A 75 11.44 5.66 -17.45
C GLY A 75 10.78 5.31 -16.12
N TRP A 76 9.72 4.49 -16.11
CA TRP A 76 9.21 3.95 -14.86
C TRP A 76 10.17 2.89 -14.28
N ASN A 77 10.54 3.06 -13.02
CA ASN A 77 11.38 2.10 -12.30
C ASN A 77 10.81 1.85 -10.90
N ALA A 78 10.65 0.56 -10.55
CA ALA A 78 10.15 0.16 -9.24
C ALA A 78 11.03 0.69 -8.08
N ARG A 79 12.35 0.79 -8.29
CA ARG A 79 13.29 1.27 -7.26
C ARG A 79 13.06 2.74 -6.91
N ASP A 80 12.82 3.58 -7.92
CA ASP A 80 12.62 5.01 -7.70
C ASP A 80 11.21 5.29 -7.19
N ASN A 81 10.23 4.55 -7.71
CA ASN A 81 8.82 4.73 -7.35
C ASN A 81 8.48 4.23 -5.94
N TYR A 82 9.11 3.14 -5.47
CA TYR A 82 8.82 2.54 -4.15
C TYR A 82 10.00 2.61 -3.17
N GLY A 83 11.24 2.60 -3.65
CA GLY A 83 12.44 2.59 -2.81
C GLY A 83 12.73 3.93 -2.13
N MET A 84 12.28 5.06 -2.71
CA MET A 84 12.47 6.38 -2.11
C MET A 84 11.77 6.52 -0.75
N MET A 85 10.60 5.90 -0.56
CA MET A 85 9.90 5.93 0.73
C MET A 85 10.66 5.16 1.82
N LYS A 86 11.23 3.99 1.48
CA LYS A 86 12.04 3.20 2.42
C LYS A 86 13.35 3.92 2.77
N LYS A 87 14.01 4.55 1.78
CA LYS A 87 15.21 5.38 2.01
C LYS A 87 14.89 6.60 2.88
N LYS A 88 13.80 7.32 2.61
CA LYS A 88 13.34 8.47 3.41
C LYS A 88 13.03 8.06 4.86
N LYS A 89 12.31 6.95 5.07
CA LYS A 89 12.04 6.43 6.42
C LYS A 89 13.33 6.12 7.17
N ARG A 90 14.25 5.38 6.55
CA ARG A 90 15.55 5.05 7.15
C ARG A 90 16.40 6.30 7.44
N LYS A 91 16.42 7.29 6.54
CA LYS A 91 17.12 8.57 6.77
C LYS A 91 16.51 9.34 7.94
N LYS A 92 15.18 9.35 8.05
CA LYS A 92 14.47 9.97 9.18
C LYS A 92 14.78 9.27 10.51
N GLU A 93 14.77 7.93 10.54
CA GLU A 93 15.14 7.15 11.73
C GLU A 93 16.59 7.39 12.13
N LYS A 94 17.53 7.35 11.17
CA LYS A 94 18.94 7.68 11.44
C LYS A 94 19.12 9.11 11.94
N SER A 95 18.44 10.08 11.33
CA SER A 95 18.47 11.48 11.78
C SER A 95 17.89 11.65 13.18
N TRP A 96 16.83 10.92 13.53
CA TRP A 96 16.23 10.94 14.86
C TRP A 96 17.17 10.36 15.92
N HIS A 97 17.78 9.21 15.65
CA HIS A 97 18.73 8.58 16.56
C HIS A 97 20.09 9.27 16.63
N ALA A 98 20.41 10.15 15.67
CA ALA A 98 21.59 11.00 15.71
C ALA A 98 21.43 12.24 16.61
N LEU A 99 20.20 12.58 17.02
CA LEU A 99 19.95 13.68 17.96
C LEU A 99 20.40 13.27 19.37
N THR A 100 20.92 14.24 20.11
CA THR A 100 21.23 14.06 21.53
C THR A 100 19.94 13.83 22.34
N ARG A 101 20.09 13.27 23.55
CA ARG A 101 18.95 13.00 24.45
C ARG A 101 18.18 14.27 24.79
N GLU A 102 18.87 15.40 24.94
CA GLU A 102 18.27 16.71 25.22
C GLU A 102 17.47 17.25 24.03
N GLU A 103 18.01 17.13 22.81
CA GLU A 103 17.30 17.54 21.59
C GLU A 103 16.06 16.67 21.34
N GLN A 104 16.15 15.36 21.59
CA GLN A 104 15.00 14.46 21.53
C GLN A 104 13.93 14.86 22.56
N ALA A 105 14.34 15.19 23.80
CA ALA A 105 13.42 15.66 24.83
C ALA A 105 12.71 16.95 24.42
N LYS A 106 13.45 17.94 23.89
CA LYS A 106 12.88 19.19 23.35
C LYS A 106 11.88 18.93 22.24
N TYR A 107 12.19 18.04 21.29
CA TYR A 107 11.26 17.67 20.22
C TYR A 107 9.95 17.04 20.74
N TYR A 108 10.06 16.14 21.72
CA TYR A 108 8.87 15.53 22.33
C TYR A 108 8.05 16.52 23.14
N GLU A 109 8.69 17.45 23.86
CA GLU A 109 8.01 18.50 24.60
C GLU A 109 7.26 19.45 23.65
N MET A 110 7.89 19.89 22.57
CA MET A 110 7.23 20.69 21.53
C MET A 110 6.06 19.94 20.91
N SER A 111 6.24 18.67 20.53
CA SER A 111 5.16 17.83 19.98
C SER A 111 3.98 17.67 20.96
N ARG A 112 4.25 17.67 22.26
CA ARG A 112 3.24 17.60 23.32
C ARG A 112 2.45 18.91 23.41
N LYS A 113 3.13 20.06 23.41
CA LYS A 113 2.51 21.39 23.42
C LYS A 113 1.65 21.61 22.16
N GLU A 114 2.17 21.26 20.98
CA GLU A 114 1.41 21.32 19.72
C GLU A 114 0.14 20.46 19.76
N ARG A 115 0.24 19.24 20.28
CA ARG A 115 -0.94 18.37 20.44
C ARG A 115 -1.97 18.98 21.39
N GLN A 116 -1.52 19.57 22.49
CA GLN A 116 -2.40 20.17 23.48
C GLN A 116 -3.12 21.40 22.92
N LEU A 117 -2.39 22.26 22.20
CA LEU A 117 -2.96 23.39 21.48
C LEU A 117 -3.96 22.92 20.41
N HIS A 118 -3.65 21.86 19.66
CA HIS A 118 -4.58 21.28 18.70
C HIS A 118 -5.86 20.76 19.36
N MET A 119 -5.77 20.14 20.55
CA MET A 119 -6.97 19.70 21.28
C MET A 119 -7.80 20.89 21.77
N GLN A 120 -7.15 22.00 22.14
CA GLN A 120 -7.82 23.22 22.58
C GLN A 120 -8.52 23.95 21.42
N MET A 121 -7.87 24.05 20.26
CA MET A 121 -8.45 24.68 19.07
C MET A 121 -9.55 23.83 18.41
N TYR A 122 -9.46 22.50 18.55
CA TYR A 122 -10.41 21.56 17.96
C TYR A 122 -10.97 20.58 18.99
N PRO A 123 -11.85 21.05 19.90
CA PRO A 123 -12.37 20.23 21.00
C PRO A 123 -13.22 19.03 20.54
N GLY A 124 -13.76 19.07 19.32
CA GLY A 124 -14.45 17.94 18.68
C GLY A 124 -13.55 17.01 17.85
N TRP A 125 -12.25 17.29 17.76
CA TRP A 125 -11.35 16.47 16.96
C TRP A 125 -11.00 15.18 17.69
N SER A 126 -11.51 14.06 17.17
CA SER A 126 -11.13 12.73 17.64
C SER A 126 -10.36 11.98 16.57
N SER A 127 -9.10 11.66 16.85
CA SER A 127 -8.28 10.81 15.98
C SER A 127 -8.97 9.47 15.69
N ARG A 128 -9.72 8.93 16.66
CA ARG A 128 -10.46 7.66 16.52
C ARG A 128 -11.63 7.77 15.55
N GLN A 129 -12.39 8.87 15.59
CA GLN A 129 -13.50 9.12 14.68
C GLN A 129 -13.01 9.49 13.26
N ASN A 130 -11.95 10.28 13.16
CA ASN A 130 -11.35 10.65 11.88
C ASN A 130 -10.66 9.46 11.18
N TYR A 131 -10.05 8.54 11.92
CA TYR A 131 -9.42 7.34 11.37
C TYR A 131 -10.46 6.36 10.78
N SER A 132 -11.62 6.21 11.41
CA SER A 132 -12.70 5.35 10.91
C SER A 132 -13.34 5.92 9.63
N GLN A 133 -13.55 7.25 9.57
CA GLN A 133 -14.01 7.95 8.37
C GLN A 133 -12.97 7.93 7.24
N GLY A 134 -11.67 8.08 7.57
CA GLY A 134 -10.56 8.01 6.60
C GLY A 134 -10.40 6.63 5.95
N LYS A 135 -10.59 5.53 6.71
CA LYS A 135 -10.61 4.18 6.13
C LYS A 135 -11.79 3.97 5.17
N LYS A 136 -12.98 4.51 5.48
CA LYS A 136 -14.15 4.47 4.58
C LYS A 136 -13.87 5.24 3.27
N LYS A 137 -13.27 6.43 3.36
CA LYS A 137 -12.93 7.27 2.19
C LYS A 137 -11.85 6.63 1.30
N LYS A 138 -10.83 5.99 1.90
CA LYS A 138 -9.79 5.26 1.14
C LYS A 138 -10.36 4.02 0.43
N ARG A 139 -11.24 3.26 1.09
CA ARG A 139 -11.96 2.12 0.48
C ARG A 139 -12.84 2.53 -0.71
N ASN A 140 -13.52 3.68 -0.65
CA ASN A 140 -14.32 4.16 -1.78
C ASN A 140 -13.45 4.62 -2.96
N ARG A 141 -12.30 5.25 -2.69
CA ARG A 141 -11.39 5.70 -3.75
C ARG A 141 -10.77 4.54 -4.54
N ASP A 142 -10.47 3.42 -3.88
CA ASP A 142 -9.96 2.21 -4.55
C ASP A 142 -11.05 1.45 -5.33
N LYS A 143 -12.35 1.72 -5.07
CA LYS A 143 -13.48 1.17 -5.85
C LYS A 143 -13.78 1.96 -7.13
N SER A 144 -13.42 3.24 -7.20
CA SER A 144 -13.75 4.12 -8.34
C SER A 144 -12.73 4.10 -9.48
N THR A 145 -11.66 3.31 -9.39
CA THR A 145 -10.61 3.22 -10.42
C THR A 145 -10.65 1.93 -11.23
N ASP A 146 -11.78 1.22 -11.22
CA ASP A 146 -12.02 -0.01 -12.01
C ASP A 146 -13.35 0.13 -12.75
N GLY A 147 -13.44 1.18 -13.57
CA GLY A 147 -14.52 1.45 -14.52
C GLY A 147 -13.92 1.89 -15.84
#